data_AF-A0A093WZT3-F1
#
_entry.id   AF-A0A093WZT3-F1
#
_cell.length_a   1.000
_cell.length_b   1.000
_cell.length_c   1.000
_cell.angle_alpha   90.00
_cell.angle_beta   90.00
_cell.angle_gamma   90.00
#
_symmetry.space_group_name_H-M   'P 1'
#
loop_
_entity.id
_entity.type
_entity.pdbx_description
1 polymer ?
#
loop_
_entity_poly.entity_id
_entity_poly.type
_entity_poly.pdbx_seq_one_letter_code
_entity_poly.pdbx_strand_id
1 'polypeptide(L)'
;MSLFGDIPSSPTSSSSTPDEDDEPLQDSTRDFGLSSWLPPYHTSSEKVLDPTGGGNAFLGALAITHARGAGLEEASRWGAVAASLAIEQVGMPVLSTDGSGKETWNGVVVAERMRDLEGRRGSLVGGVLAGEMAGVSIS
;
A
#
# COMPACT_ATOMS: atom_id res chain seq x y z
N MET A 1 -27.25 -50.82 -6.60
CA MET A 1 -26.96 -50.23 -5.29
C MET A 1 -27.13 -48.71 -5.39
N SER A 2 -28.18 -48.16 -4.78
CA SER A 2 -28.38 -46.71 -4.66
C SER A 2 -28.33 -46.38 -3.18
N LEU A 3 -27.33 -45.59 -2.79
CA LEU A 3 -26.90 -45.34 -1.41
C LEU A 3 -27.43 -43.99 -0.94
N PHE A 4 -28.75 -43.79 -0.87
CA PHE A 4 -29.35 -42.64 -0.18
C PHE A 4 -30.75 -43.02 0.30
N GLY A 5 -30.79 -43.62 1.50
CA GLY A 5 -32.02 -43.78 2.28
C GLY A 5 -32.19 -42.57 3.21
N ASP A 6 -33.43 -42.07 3.23
CA ASP A 6 -34.14 -41.51 4.37
C ASP A 6 -33.52 -40.33 5.13
N ILE A 7 -34.02 -39.11 4.85
CA ILE A 7 -34.06 -38.03 5.85
C ILE A 7 -35.53 -37.66 6.07
N PRO A 8 -36.08 -37.83 7.28
CA PRO A 8 -37.46 -37.48 7.58
C PRO A 8 -37.65 -35.96 7.69
N SER A 9 -38.77 -35.47 7.16
CA SER A 9 -39.18 -34.07 7.22
C SER A 9 -39.89 -33.70 8.53
N SER A 10 -39.56 -32.49 9.03
CA SER A 10 -40.40 -31.56 9.83
C SER A 10 -40.47 -31.83 11.36
N PRO A 11 -40.57 -30.79 12.24
CA PRO A 11 -41.64 -29.78 12.21
C PRO A 11 -41.22 -28.31 12.41
N THR A 12 -42.13 -27.42 12.01
CA THR A 12 -42.12 -25.96 12.22
C THR A 12 -42.68 -25.55 13.60
N SER A 13 -42.07 -24.49 14.16
CA SER A 13 -42.63 -23.46 15.07
C SER A 13 -42.78 -23.76 16.58
N SER A 14 -42.05 -23.04 17.45
CA SER A 14 -42.54 -21.82 18.12
C SER A 14 -41.62 -21.24 19.22
N SER A 15 -41.42 -19.92 19.13
CA SER A 15 -41.23 -18.86 20.14
C SER A 15 -40.34 -18.98 21.40
N SER A 16 -39.52 -17.93 21.56
CA SER A 16 -39.26 -17.15 22.78
C SER A 16 -37.97 -17.42 23.56
N THR A 17 -36.94 -16.63 23.26
CA THR A 17 -36.20 -15.76 24.21
C THR A 17 -35.23 -14.90 23.38
N PRO A 18 -35.19 -13.57 23.57
CA PRO A 18 -34.13 -12.74 22.99
C PRO A 18 -32.96 -12.78 23.96
N ASP A 19 -32.02 -13.71 23.76
CA ASP A 19 -30.72 -13.59 24.42
C ASP A 19 -29.91 -12.57 23.62
N GLU A 20 -29.98 -11.35 24.17
CA GLU A 20 -29.06 -10.25 23.93
C GLU A 20 -27.64 -10.75 24.20
N ASP A 21 -26.86 -10.99 23.14
CA ASP A 21 -25.39 -10.94 23.13
C ASP A 21 -24.95 -10.83 21.66
N ASP A 22 -25.48 -9.82 20.96
CA ASP A 22 -24.85 -9.26 19.76
C ASP A 22 -23.60 -8.52 20.23
N GLU A 23 -22.55 -9.27 20.61
CA GLU A 23 -21.21 -8.71 20.74
C GLU A 23 -20.85 -8.15 19.37
N PRO A 24 -20.73 -6.81 19.23
CA PRO A 24 -20.40 -6.24 17.95
C PRO A 24 -19.06 -6.84 17.54
N LEU A 25 -19.03 -7.55 16.42
CA LEU A 25 -17.79 -7.94 15.75
C LEU A 25 -16.92 -6.70 15.75
N GLN A 26 -15.92 -6.68 16.65
CA GLN A 26 -14.93 -5.65 16.68
C GLN A 26 -14.20 -5.81 15.36
N ASP A 27 -14.64 -5.04 14.37
CA ASP A 27 -13.84 -4.70 13.21
C ASP A 27 -12.69 -3.88 13.76
N SER A 28 -11.76 -4.62 14.37
CA SER A 28 -10.39 -4.21 14.53
C SER A 28 -9.92 -4.03 13.11
N THR A 29 -10.19 -2.84 12.56
CA THR A 29 -9.43 -2.27 11.48
C THR A 29 -8.00 -2.45 11.94
N ARG A 30 -7.38 -3.53 11.45
CA ARG A 30 -6.03 -3.91 11.86
C ARG A 30 -5.22 -2.70 11.51
N ASP A 31 -4.78 -1.98 12.53
CA ASP A 31 -3.93 -0.82 12.32
C ASP A 31 -2.59 -1.41 11.87
N PHE A 32 -2.42 -1.58 10.56
CA PHE A 32 -1.27 -2.24 9.93
C PHE A 32 0.02 -1.41 10.13
N GLY A 33 0.02 -0.43 11.01
CA GLY A 33 1.09 0.53 11.20
C GLY A 33 1.22 1.50 10.03
N LEU A 34 0.15 1.68 9.24
CA LEU A 34 0.08 2.71 8.21
C LEU A 34 -0.59 3.93 8.82
N SER A 35 0.17 4.64 9.66
CA SER A 35 -0.30 5.86 10.33
C SER A 35 -0.63 7.00 9.35
N SER A 36 -0.21 6.88 8.08
CA SER A 36 -0.43 7.89 7.06
C SER A 36 -0.47 7.31 5.65
N TRP A 37 -1.24 7.98 4.78
CA TRP A 37 -1.26 7.75 3.34
C TRP A 37 0.10 8.12 2.71
N LEU A 38 0.67 7.21 1.91
CA LEU A 38 1.89 7.48 1.15
C LEU A 38 1.54 8.06 -0.23
N PRO A 39 1.97 9.30 -0.55
CA PRO A 39 1.70 9.88 -1.86
C PRO A 39 2.49 9.15 -2.96
N PRO A 40 1.99 9.16 -4.21
CA PRO A 40 2.74 8.65 -5.35
C PRO A 40 4.02 9.49 -5.55
N TYR A 41 5.12 8.83 -5.94
CA TYR A 41 6.38 9.54 -6.21
C TYR A 41 6.29 10.39 -7.49
N HIS A 42 5.71 9.85 -8.56
CA HIS A 42 5.49 10.60 -9.79
C HIS A 42 4.09 11.22 -9.80
N THR A 43 4.00 12.53 -9.96
CA THR A 43 2.73 13.28 -10.06
C THR A 43 2.37 13.64 -11.51
N SER A 44 3.31 13.45 -12.44
CA SER A 44 3.16 13.60 -13.89
C SER A 44 3.62 12.31 -14.57
N SER A 45 3.05 12.01 -15.74
CA SER A 45 3.41 10.85 -16.55
C SER A 45 4.67 11.06 -17.39
N GLU A 46 5.23 12.28 -17.43
CA GLU A 46 6.39 12.62 -18.29
C GLU A 46 7.61 11.73 -18.09
N LYS A 47 7.85 11.27 -16.85
CA LYS A 47 8.98 10.40 -16.51
C LYS A 47 8.60 8.92 -16.44
N VAL A 48 7.33 8.56 -16.63
CA VAL A 48 6.87 7.17 -16.57
C VAL A 48 6.92 6.58 -17.98
N LEU A 49 8.02 5.90 -18.31
CA LEU A 49 8.25 5.36 -19.65
C LEU A 49 7.65 3.96 -19.82
N ASP A 50 7.74 3.11 -18.80
CA ASP A 50 7.21 1.75 -18.83
C ASP A 50 6.74 1.35 -17.42
N PRO A 51 5.43 1.21 -17.16
CA PRO A 51 4.94 0.81 -15.83
C PRO A 51 5.27 -0.65 -15.48
N THR A 52 5.78 -1.43 -16.42
CA THR A 52 6.12 -2.85 -16.21
C THR A 52 7.17 -2.99 -15.12
N GLY A 53 6.93 -3.91 -14.18
CA GLY A 53 7.87 -4.19 -13.10
C GLY A 53 7.82 -3.21 -11.92
N GLY A 54 7.07 -2.10 -12.00
CA GLY A 54 6.89 -1.17 -10.88
C GLY A 54 6.34 -1.84 -9.62
N GLY A 55 5.32 -2.68 -9.77
CA GLY A 55 4.75 -3.46 -8.66
C GLY A 55 5.71 -4.51 -8.07
N ASN A 56 6.51 -5.17 -8.92
CA ASN A 56 7.50 -6.14 -8.47
C ASN A 56 8.65 -5.45 -7.71
N ALA A 57 9.11 -4.30 -8.20
CA ALA A 57 10.10 -3.48 -7.51
C ALA A 57 9.58 -3.00 -6.15
N PHE A 58 8.32 -2.56 -6.10
CA PHE A 58 7.67 -2.18 -4.84
C PHE A 58 7.69 -3.33 -3.82
N LEU A 59 7.18 -4.50 -4.21
CA LEU A 59 7.08 -5.66 -3.31
C LEU A 59 8.45 -6.20 -2.90
N GLY A 60 9.42 -6.21 -3.83
CA GLY A 60 10.78 -6.65 -3.52
C GLY A 60 11.43 -5.75 -2.46
N ALA A 61 11.34 -4.43 -2.63
CA ALA A 61 11.89 -3.48 -1.67
C ALA A 61 11.13 -3.48 -0.34
N LEU A 62 9.80 -3.59 -0.36
CA LEU A 62 8.98 -3.71 0.86
C LEU A 62 9.36 -4.99 1.63
N ALA A 63 9.42 -6.13 0.95
CA ALA A 63 9.73 -7.41 1.58
C ALA A 63 11.12 -7.43 2.22
N ILE A 64 12.17 -7.01 1.49
CA ILE A 64 13.53 -7.02 2.02
C ILE A 64 13.70 -6.03 3.17
N THR A 65 13.05 -4.86 3.09
CA THR A 65 13.17 -3.82 4.13
C THR A 65 12.42 -4.24 5.38
N HIS A 66 11.21 -4.79 5.23
CA HIS A 66 10.46 -5.31 6.35
C HIS A 66 11.15 -6.51 7.01
N ALA A 67 11.71 -7.44 6.20
CA ALA A 67 12.50 -8.56 6.70
C ALA A 67 13.77 -8.13 7.46
N ARG A 68 14.27 -6.91 7.23
CA ARG A 68 15.38 -6.30 7.98
C ARG A 68 14.94 -5.62 9.29
N GLY A 69 13.66 -5.68 9.63
CA GLY A 69 13.11 -5.15 10.88
C GLY A 69 12.49 -3.75 10.77
N ALA A 70 12.40 -3.19 9.56
CA ALA A 70 11.70 -1.91 9.36
C ALA A 70 10.18 -2.07 9.55
N GLY A 71 9.52 -1.05 10.07
CA GLY A 71 8.06 -0.99 10.13
C GLY A 71 7.44 -0.96 8.72
N LEU A 72 6.16 -1.32 8.60
CA LEU A 72 5.48 -1.39 7.30
C LEU A 72 5.48 -0.04 6.57
N GLU A 73 5.32 1.07 7.30
CA GLU A 73 5.35 2.41 6.74
C GLU A 73 6.71 2.74 6.09
N GLU A 74 7.81 2.44 6.80
CA GLU A 74 9.16 2.63 6.26
C GLU A 74 9.41 1.72 5.06
N ALA A 75 9.09 0.44 5.18
CA ALA A 75 9.23 -0.52 4.09
C ALA A 75 8.43 -0.12 2.84
N SER A 76 7.25 0.48 3.03
CA SER A 76 6.41 0.99 1.95
C SER A 76 7.02 2.22 1.25
N ARG A 77 7.78 3.06 1.96
CA ARG A 77 8.54 4.18 1.33
C ARG A 77 9.66 3.65 0.45
N TRP A 78 10.40 2.65 0.92
CA TRP A 78 11.41 1.97 0.11
C TRP A 78 10.79 1.32 -1.13
N GLY A 79 9.63 0.68 -0.97
CA GLY A 79 8.81 0.19 -2.07
C GLY A 79 8.48 1.27 -3.09
N ALA A 80 7.95 2.41 -2.65
CA ALA A 80 7.57 3.52 -3.52
C ALA A 80 8.76 4.08 -4.31
N VAL A 81 9.93 4.21 -3.66
CA VAL A 81 11.16 4.66 -4.34
C VAL A 81 11.66 3.64 -5.36
N ALA A 82 11.69 2.35 -5.02
CA ALA A 82 12.09 1.31 -5.96
C ALA A 82 11.17 1.27 -7.20
N ALA A 83 9.84 1.34 -6.99
CA ALA A 83 8.87 1.41 -8.08
C ALA A 83 9.09 2.64 -8.97
N SER A 84 9.38 3.79 -8.38
CA SER A 84 9.58 5.02 -9.13
C SER A 84 10.80 4.99 -10.06
N LEU A 85 11.81 4.19 -9.73
CA LEU A 85 13.01 3.98 -10.56
C LEU A 85 12.75 2.92 -11.63
N ALA A 86 12.01 1.87 -11.28
CA ALA A 86 11.64 0.81 -12.22
C ALA A 86 10.83 1.36 -13.40
N ILE A 87 9.88 2.28 -13.14
CA ILE A 87 8.98 2.74 -14.19
C ILE A 87 9.55 3.84 -15.10
N GLU A 88 10.75 4.34 -14.80
CA GLU A 88 11.40 5.44 -15.53
C GLU A 88 12.07 5.01 -16.83
N GLN A 89 12.10 3.71 -17.14
CA GLN A 89 12.71 3.19 -18.35
C GLN A 89 12.09 1.86 -18.75
N VAL A 90 12.28 1.48 -20.02
CA VAL A 90 11.93 0.14 -20.50
C VAL A 90 12.98 -0.86 -19.98
N GLY A 91 12.53 -1.91 -19.31
CA GLY A 91 13.40 -2.94 -18.74
C GLY A 91 14.04 -2.55 -17.41
N MET A 92 15.14 -3.24 -17.04
CA MET A 92 15.70 -3.12 -15.69
C MET A 92 16.46 -1.80 -15.46
N PRO A 93 16.27 -1.13 -14.31
CA PRO A 93 17.02 0.06 -13.93
C PRO A 93 18.53 -0.07 -14.10
N VAL A 94 19.17 0.99 -14.59
CA VAL A 94 20.62 1.01 -14.84
C VAL A 94 21.37 1.42 -13.58
N LEU A 95 22.13 0.47 -13.04
CA LEU A 95 23.07 0.69 -11.94
C LEU A 95 24.36 1.33 -12.47
N SER A 96 24.76 2.46 -11.91
CA SER A 96 26.00 3.16 -12.25
C SER A 96 26.64 3.78 -11.00
N THR A 97 27.86 4.28 -11.14
CA THR A 97 28.58 5.00 -10.09
C THR A 97 28.88 6.42 -10.57
N ASP A 98 28.56 7.42 -9.74
CA ASP A 98 28.84 8.82 -10.08
C ASP A 98 30.33 9.18 -9.91
N GLY A 99 30.69 10.41 -10.28
CA GLY A 99 32.07 10.92 -10.14
C GLY A 99 32.58 11.02 -8.69
N SER A 100 31.71 10.83 -7.70
CA SER A 100 32.03 10.81 -6.27
C SER A 100 32.10 9.40 -5.68
N GLY A 101 31.86 8.35 -6.49
CA GLY A 101 31.86 6.96 -6.04
C GLY A 101 30.52 6.48 -5.47
N LYS A 102 29.43 7.24 -5.61
CA LYS A 102 28.10 6.85 -5.11
C LYS A 102 27.34 6.01 -6.11
N GLU A 103 26.60 5.04 -5.58
CA GLU A 103 25.65 4.25 -6.36
C GLU A 103 24.50 5.11 -6.87
N THR A 104 24.21 4.98 -8.16
CA THR A 104 23.10 5.66 -8.84
C THR A 104 22.27 4.66 -9.63
N TRP A 105 20.97 4.88 -9.64
CA TRP A 105 19.99 4.13 -10.42
C TRP A 105 19.33 5.10 -11.38
N ASN A 106 19.47 4.86 -12.68
CA ASN A 106 19.04 5.79 -13.73
C ASN A 106 19.65 7.21 -13.56
N GLY A 107 20.87 7.27 -13.02
CA GLY A 107 21.55 8.53 -12.69
C GLY A 107 21.06 9.22 -11.42
N VAL A 108 20.19 8.59 -10.64
CA VAL A 108 19.63 9.13 -9.39
C VAL A 108 20.20 8.40 -8.18
N VAL A 109 20.64 9.14 -7.16
CA VAL A 109 21.02 8.56 -5.88
C VAL A 109 19.76 8.21 -5.08
N VAL A 110 19.61 6.95 -4.68
CA VAL A 110 18.40 6.45 -3.97
C VAL A 110 18.10 7.27 -2.71
N ALA A 111 19.14 7.67 -1.97
CA ALA A 111 18.99 8.47 -0.76
C ALA A 111 18.44 9.89 -1.01
N GLU A 112 18.71 10.48 -2.18
CA GLU A 112 18.12 11.76 -2.57
C GLU A 112 16.63 11.57 -2.87
N ARG A 113 16.32 10.51 -3.60
CA ARG A 113 14.95 10.15 -3.95
C ARG A 113 14.06 9.84 -2.74
N MET A 114 14.60 9.13 -1.75
CA MET A 114 13.91 8.89 -0.46
C MET A 114 13.60 10.21 0.26
N ARG A 115 14.58 11.11 0.33
CA ARG A 115 14.42 12.42 0.98
C ARG A 115 13.35 13.27 0.30
N ASP A 116 13.29 13.24 -1.03
CA ASP A 116 12.26 13.94 -1.80
C ASP A 116 10.85 13.42 -1.45
N LEU A 117 10.68 12.09 -1.34
CA LEU A 117 9.40 11.49 -0.97
C LEU A 117 8.98 11.87 0.45
N GLU A 118 9.93 11.83 1.40
CA GLU A 118 9.67 12.18 2.80
C GLU A 118 9.36 13.66 3.00
N GLY A 119 10.05 14.54 2.28
CA GLY A 119 9.79 15.99 2.30
C GLY A 119 8.36 16.34 1.86
N ARG A 120 7.78 15.58 0.93
CA ARG A 120 6.40 15.78 0.47
C ARG A 120 5.35 15.43 1.52
N ARG A 121 5.62 14.42 2.37
CA ARG A 121 4.71 14.09 3.49
C ARG A 121 4.64 15.22 4.52
N GLY A 122 5.75 15.88 4.80
CA GLY A 122 5.79 17.05 5.69
C GLY A 122 4.83 18.17 5.26
N SER A 123 4.63 18.34 3.95
CA SER A 123 3.68 19.31 3.40
C SER A 123 2.22 18.84 3.42
N LEU A 124 1.97 17.53 3.31
CA LEU A 124 0.61 16.97 3.30
C LEU A 124 -0.02 16.95 4.70
N VAL A 125 0.75 16.67 5.75
CA VAL A 125 0.24 16.73 7.13
C VAL A 125 -0.14 18.16 7.54
N GLY A 126 0.50 19.19 6.98
CA GLY A 126 0.11 20.59 7.17
C GLY A 126 -1.13 21.02 6.36
N GLY A 127 -1.48 20.29 5.29
CA GLY A 127 -2.63 20.59 4.42
C GLY A 127 -3.89 19.79 4.75
N VAL A 128 -3.76 18.57 5.29
CA VAL A 128 -4.90 17.71 5.63
C VAL A 128 -5.74 18.28 6.78
N LEU A 129 -5.14 19.05 7.70
CA LEU A 129 -5.90 19.78 8.73
C LEU A 129 -6.67 21.00 8.19
N ALA A 130 -6.44 21.43 6.94
CA ALA A 130 -7.16 22.54 6.31
C ALA A 130 -8.25 22.10 5.31
N GLY A 131 -8.40 20.79 5.08
CA GLY A 131 -9.24 20.23 4.01
C GLY A 131 -10.35 19.29 4.47
N GLU A 132 -10.79 19.37 5.73
CA GLU A 132 -12.02 18.69 6.14
C GLU A 132 -13.24 19.38 5.46
N MET A 133 -14.11 18.58 4.85
CA MET A 133 -15.53 18.90 4.61
C MET A 133 -15.88 19.96 3.53
N ALA A 134 -15.46 19.77 2.28
CA ALA A 134 -16.11 20.46 1.15
C ALA A 134 -16.66 19.46 0.12
N GLY A 135 -17.92 19.06 0.38
CA GLY A 135 -18.91 18.46 -0.49
C GLY A 135 -18.52 18.09 -1.93
N VAL A 136 -18.41 16.77 -2.16
CA VAL A 136 -18.59 16.21 -3.50
C VAL A 136 -20.10 16.16 -3.77
N SER A 137 -20.62 17.19 -4.44
CA SER A 137 -21.94 17.15 -5.06
C SER A 137 -21.82 16.36 -6.37
N ILE A 138 -22.30 15.13 -6.38
CA ILE A 138 -22.66 14.45 -7.64
C ILE A 138 -23.99 15.03 -8.13
N SER A 139 -24.06 15.29 -9.44
CA SER A 139 -25.17 15.91 -10.15
C SER A 139 -26.49 15.17 -10.04
#